data_AF-A0A5T6Z8V5-F1
#
_entry.id   AF-A0A5T6Z8V5-F1
#
_cell.length_a   1.000
_cell.length_b   1.000
_cell.length_c   1.000
_cell.angle_alpha   90.00
_cell.angle_beta   90.00
_cell.angle_gamma   90.00
#
_symmetry.space_group_name_H-M   'P 1'
#
loop_
_entity.id
_entity.type
_entity.pdbx_description
1 polymer ?
#
loop_
_entity_poly.entity_id
_entity_poly.type
_entity_poly.pdbx_seq_one_letter_code
_entity_poly.pdbx_strand_id
1 'polypeptide(L)'
;MKILSAVLLSAIILPAHAGIVIYGTRVIYPAEKKEVVVQLVNQGEQASLVQSWIDDGNTSLPPEKIQVPFMLTPPVARVAAE
;
A
#
# COMPACT_ATOMS: atom_id res chain seq x y z
N MET A 1 -23.26 3.13 34.11
CA MET A 1 -23.28 2.30 32.88
C MET A 1 -22.41 2.86 31.76
N LYS A 2 -22.56 4.13 31.34
CA LYS A 2 -21.76 4.72 30.24
C LYS A 2 -20.22 4.62 30.40
N ILE A 3 -19.70 4.86 31.61
CA ILE A 3 -18.25 4.76 31.89
C ILE A 3 -17.76 3.31 31.78
N LEU A 4 -18.54 2.36 32.30
CA LEU A 4 -18.22 0.93 32.20
C LEU A 4 -18.23 0.47 30.74
N SER A 5 -19.21 0.94 29.94
CA SER A 5 -19.27 0.69 28.50
C SER A 5 -18.08 1.29 27.74
N ALA A 6 -17.62 2.49 28.10
CA ALA A 6 -16.46 3.13 27.48
C ALA A 6 -15.14 2.41 27.81
N VAL A 7 -14.97 1.99 29.07
CA VAL A 7 -13.80 1.19 29.50
C VAL A 7 -13.78 -0.15 28.77
N LEU A 8 -14.94 -0.81 28.64
CA LEU A 8 -15.04 -2.06 27.90
C LEU A 8 -14.70 -1.89 26.41
N LEU A 9 -15.14 -0.79 25.78
CA LEU A 9 -14.82 -0.51 24.37
C LEU A 9 -13.32 -0.28 24.13
N SER A 10 -12.64 0.39 25.06
CA SER A 10 -11.20 0.65 24.96
C SER A 10 -10.35 -0.62 25.07
N ALA A 11 -10.86 -1.67 25.70
CA ALA A 11 -10.15 -2.95 25.84
C ALA A 11 -10.12 -3.79 24.56
N ILE A 12 -10.84 -3.38 23.50
CA ILE A 12 -11.01 -4.11 22.24
C ILE A 12 -10.17 -3.49 21.10
N ILE A 13 -9.29 -2.53 21.40
CA ILE A 13 -8.44 -1.92 20.37
C ILE A 13 -7.29 -2.87 20.04
N LEU A 14 -7.36 -3.51 18.87
CA LEU A 14 -6.29 -4.34 18.34
C LEU A 14 -5.34 -3.52 17.46
N PRO A 15 -4.01 -3.76 17.53
CA PRO A 15 -3.06 -3.11 16.64
C PRO A 15 -3.24 -3.58 15.19
N ALA A 16 -3.13 -2.64 14.26
CA ALA A 16 -2.99 -2.95 12.84
C ALA A 16 -1.53 -3.27 12.53
N HIS A 17 -1.29 -4.36 11.82
CA HIS A 17 0.04 -4.77 11.38
C HIS A 17 0.19 -4.52 9.87
N ALA A 18 1.33 -3.98 9.46
CA ALA A 18 1.69 -3.77 8.07
C ALA A 18 3.15 -4.18 7.86
N GLY A 19 3.45 -4.83 6.72
CA GLY A 19 4.80 -5.25 6.38
C GLY A 19 5.44 -4.40 5.28
N ILE A 20 4.67 -3.98 4.27
CA ILE A 20 5.21 -3.29 3.10
C ILE A 20 5.39 -1.79 3.38
N VAL A 21 6.63 -1.34 3.28
CA VAL A 21 7.03 0.07 3.32
C VAL A 21 7.40 0.50 1.91
N ILE A 22 6.77 1.57 1.44
CA ILE A 22 7.15 2.26 0.19
C ILE A 22 8.20 3.32 0.55
N TYR A 23 9.35 3.32 -0.13
CA TYR A 23 10.40 4.30 0.12
C TYR A 23 9.98 5.68 -0.41
N GLY A 24 9.48 6.53 0.51
CA GLY A 24 8.98 7.86 0.23
C GLY A 24 7.46 7.94 0.17
N THR A 25 6.94 9.16 0.26
CA THR A 25 5.49 9.46 0.23
C THR A 25 5.02 10.03 -1.11
N ARG A 26 5.96 10.26 -2.03
CA ARG A 26 5.72 10.81 -3.36
C ARG A 26 6.79 10.34 -4.33
N VAL A 27 6.37 10.08 -5.56
CA VAL A 27 7.26 9.86 -6.70
C VAL A 27 7.20 11.10 -7.59
N ILE A 28 8.36 11.70 -7.88
CA ILE A 28 8.48 12.76 -8.88
C ILE A 28 9.00 12.12 -10.15
N TYR A 29 8.22 12.17 -11.23
CA TYR A 29 8.59 11.60 -12.53
C TYR A 29 9.18 12.69 -13.44
N PRO A 30 10.50 12.69 -13.71
CA PRO A 30 11.11 13.67 -14.61
C PRO A 30 10.70 13.39 -16.06
N ALA A 31 10.37 14.44 -16.82
CA ALA A 31 9.78 14.31 -18.16
C ALA A 31 10.69 13.61 -19.18
N GLU A 32 12.00 13.68 -18.99
CA GLU A 32 13.03 13.08 -19.84
C GLU A 32 13.32 11.61 -19.51
N LYS A 33 12.78 11.08 -18.41
CA LYS A 33 12.98 9.69 -18.00
C LYS A 33 11.90 8.81 -18.62
N LYS A 34 12.29 7.58 -18.99
CA LYS A 34 11.37 6.55 -19.50
C LYS A 34 10.68 5.77 -18.37
N GLU A 35 11.30 5.74 -17.21
CA GLU A 35 10.81 5.04 -16.02
C GLU A 35 11.43 5.63 -14.76
N VAL A 36 10.77 5.36 -13.63
CA VAL A 36 11.27 5.64 -12.29
C VAL A 36 11.05 4.39 -11.44
N VAL A 37 11.99 4.10 -10.55
CA VAL A 37 11.91 2.94 -9.67
C VAL A 37 11.30 3.36 -8.34
N VAL A 38 10.30 2.60 -7.89
CA VAL A 38 9.72 2.72 -6.55
C VAL A 38 10.24 1.55 -5.72
N GLN A 39 10.95 1.85 -4.65
CA GLN A 39 11.50 0.82 -3.78
C GLN A 39 10.50 0.41 -2.72
N LEU A 40 10.31 -0.91 -2.57
CA LEU A 40 9.49 -1.53 -1.54
C LEU A 40 10.39 -2.33 -0.60
N VAL A 41 10.08 -2.29 0.69
CA VAL A 41 10.71 -3.12 1.72
C VAL A 41 9.61 -3.85 2.49
N ASN A 42 9.81 -5.13 2.79
CA ASN A 42 8.89 -5.89 3.61
C ASN A 42 9.49 -6.09 5.01
N GLN A 43 9.06 -5.28 5.95
CA GLN A 43 9.41 -5.35 7.38
C GLN A 43 8.52 -6.31 8.16
N GLY A 44 7.63 -7.06 7.49
CA GLY A 44 6.86 -8.13 8.09
C GLY A 44 7.69 -9.40 8.26
N GLU A 45 7.25 -10.30 9.13
CA GLU A 45 7.95 -11.56 9.43
C GLU A 45 7.83 -12.63 8.32
N GLN A 46 7.00 -12.38 7.29
CA GLN A 46 6.70 -13.34 6.23
C GLN A 46 6.78 -12.66 4.85
N ALA A 47 7.03 -13.46 3.81
CA ALA A 47 6.98 -12.96 2.45
C ALA A 47 5.57 -12.49 2.08
N SER A 48 5.48 -11.37 1.40
CA SER A 48 4.23 -10.75 0.97
C SER A 48 4.02 -10.89 -0.54
N LEU A 49 2.79 -11.13 -0.96
CA LEU A 49 2.38 -10.94 -2.35
C LEU A 49 1.84 -9.51 -2.48
N VAL A 50 2.55 -8.66 -3.21
CA VAL A 50 2.20 -7.25 -3.40
C VAL A 50 1.56 -7.08 -4.76
N GLN A 51 0.35 -6.53 -4.79
CA GLN A 51 -0.30 -6.05 -6.00
C GLN A 51 -0.30 -4.52 -6.00
N SER A 52 0.02 -3.91 -7.13
CA SER A 52 0.16 -2.45 -7.25
C SER A 52 -0.44 -1.94 -8.55
N TRP A 53 -1.16 -0.82 -8.45
CA TRP A 53 -1.75 -0.09 -9.57
C TRP A 53 -1.66 1.41 -9.30
N ILE A 54 -1.84 2.22 -10.35
CA ILE A 54 -1.91 3.68 -10.27
C ILE A 54 -3.37 4.06 -10.55
N ASP A 55 -4.01 4.80 -9.65
CA ASP A 55 -5.37 5.33 -9.83
C ASP A 55 -5.39 6.84 -10.11
N ASP A 56 -6.54 7.34 -10.55
CA ASP A 56 -6.81 8.75 -10.85
C ASP A 56 -7.57 9.47 -9.71
N GLY A 57 -7.61 8.88 -8.53
CA GLY A 57 -8.34 9.36 -7.35
C GLY A 57 -9.69 8.69 -7.13
N ASN A 58 -10.21 7.89 -8.08
CA ASN A 58 -11.45 7.14 -7.90
C ASN A 58 -11.21 5.74 -7.32
N THR A 59 -11.28 5.62 -6.00
CA THR A 59 -11.08 4.35 -5.28
C THR A 59 -12.20 3.32 -5.45
N SER A 60 -13.28 3.66 -6.17
CA SER A 60 -14.42 2.74 -6.38
C SER A 60 -14.25 1.87 -7.63
N LEU A 61 -13.30 2.21 -8.51
CA LEU A 61 -13.02 1.42 -9.70
C LEU A 61 -12.06 0.28 -9.37
N PRO A 62 -12.35 -0.95 -9.82
CA PRO A 62 -11.41 -2.04 -9.65
C PRO A 62 -10.18 -1.81 -10.56
N PRO A 63 -8.98 -2.30 -10.17
CA PRO A 63 -7.73 -2.03 -10.87
C PRO A 63 -7.77 -2.28 -12.38
N GLU A 64 -8.48 -3.32 -12.82
CA GLU A 64 -8.62 -3.69 -14.23
C GLU A 64 -9.43 -2.72 -15.09
N LYS A 65 -10.11 -1.74 -14.49
CA LYS A 65 -10.91 -0.73 -15.21
C LYS A 65 -10.29 0.67 -15.18
N ILE A 66 -9.17 0.85 -14.48
CA ILE A 66 -8.52 2.15 -14.35
C ILE A 66 -7.82 2.54 -15.65
N GLN A 67 -8.00 3.79 -16.08
CA GLN A 67 -7.36 4.35 -17.27
C GLN A 67 -6.48 5.54 -16.87
N VAL A 68 -5.17 5.30 -16.81
CA VAL A 68 -4.15 6.32 -16.51
C VAL A 68 -3.01 6.21 -17.53
N PRO A 69 -2.27 7.31 -17.81
CA PRO A 69 -1.23 7.32 -18.85
C PRO A 69 0.11 6.71 -18.38
N PHE A 70 0.10 5.85 -17.35
CA PHE A 70 1.29 5.22 -16.78
C PHE A 70 1.06 3.72 -16.60
N MET A 71 2.16 2.95 -16.67
CA MET A 71 2.17 1.52 -16.35
C MET A 71 3.11 1.26 -15.18
N LEU A 72 2.72 0.33 -14.31
CA LEU A 72 3.54 -0.17 -13.20
C LEU A 72 3.96 -1.61 -13.52
N THR A 73 5.24 -1.94 -13.36
CA THR A 73 5.76 -3.29 -13.62
C THR A 73 6.81 -3.69 -12.58
N PRO A 74 6.73 -4.92 -12.03
CA PRO A 74 5.63 -5.88 -12.16
C PRO A 74 4.38 -5.45 -11.36
N PRO A 75 3.15 -5.68 -11.87
CA PRO A 75 1.92 -5.32 -11.15
C PRO A 75 1.62 -6.27 -9.97
N VAL A 76 2.23 -7.46 -9.96
CA VAL A 76 2.17 -8.44 -8.87
C VAL A 76 3.58 -8.99 -8.65
N ALA A 77 4.07 -8.92 -7.41
CA ALA A 77 5.39 -9.44 -7.04
C ALA A 77 5.38 -10.09 -5.66
N ARG A 78 6.18 -11.14 -5.50
CA ARG A 78 6.52 -11.68 -4.18
C ARG A 78 7.70 -10.91 -3.61
N VAL A 79 7.50 -10.28 -2.45
CA VAL A 79 8.54 -9.55 -1.70
C VAL A 79 8.92 -10.38 -0.48
N ALA A 80 10.17 -10.83 -0.41
CA ALA A 80 10.67 -11.56 0.75
C ALA A 80 10.65 -10.67 1.99
N ALA A 81 10.42 -11.25 3.17
CA ALA A 81 10.70 -10.56 4.42
C ALA A 81 12.20 -10.23 4.48
N GLU A 82 12.51 -9.03 4.97
CA GLU A 82 13.89 -8.64 5.30
C GLU A 82 14.39 -9.37 6.56
#